data_AF-A0AA38HDI3-F1
#
_entry.id   AF-A0AA38HDI3-F1
#
_cell.length_a   1.000
_cell.length_b   1.000
_cell.length_c   1.000
_cell.angle_alpha   90.00
_cell.angle_beta   90.00
_cell.angle_gamma   90.00
#
_symmetry.space_group_name_H-M   'P 1'
#
loop_
_entity.id
_entity.type
_entity.pdbx_description
1 polymer ?
#
loop_
_entity_poly.entity_id
_entity_poly.type
_entity_poly.pdbx_seq_one_letter_code
_entity_poly.pdbx_strand_id
1 'polypeptide(L)'
;MRPLRKSEKQWLFPAWTLQQTPSQEAGMTYEQELQKRALTIDYIRSLAMRVELHAEIADEHYPELNEASRAKGVLTLAATMVHRFYMRRAIQDFPPEIMAATILFIASKIEEEPLKLRHIVNACLAKFDRNLSLRWEPTGDHGPPPSAAYQSWERDILIVEELTHEALCFDMIVDQPWPVLYRGVQGLDALWTDQGGPPSYLLAGGPEDEAMKAEPVEDAEEGEVEEKKPEADLKKGRVTESRILTLGWAILHTLYMFPLPILYHPNIIAFACFRITMKLLLPDDETMPSCLDVLADRFGLEATPSAKNGDEAGDMELVEACTQHIREFAAVDLQIKGDQILRVLWDWVADDPHNPPNTQKRFLSPQPSSPFITTDEIKIEPKAEFA
;
A
#
# COMPACT_ATOMS: atom_id res chain seq x y z
N MET A 1 11.87 1.10 18.21
CA MET A 1 11.74 2.02 17.03
C MET A 1 12.24 3.43 17.34
N ARG A 2 12.54 4.27 16.33
CA ARG A 2 12.82 5.70 16.60
C ARG A 2 11.61 6.38 17.25
N PRO A 3 11.80 7.37 18.14
CA PRO A 3 10.68 8.13 18.69
C PRO A 3 9.95 8.93 17.60
N LEU A 4 8.63 9.00 17.74
CA LEU A 4 7.76 9.77 16.82
C LEU A 4 7.88 11.27 17.08
N ARG A 5 7.92 12.05 15.99
CA ARG A 5 7.77 13.50 16.03
C ARG A 5 6.37 13.87 16.54
N LYS A 6 6.22 15.05 17.13
CA LYS A 6 4.90 15.55 17.57
C LYS A 6 3.88 15.56 16.43
N SER A 7 4.30 15.97 15.22
CA SER A 7 3.44 15.96 14.04
C SER A 7 3.03 14.55 13.63
N GLU A 8 3.87 13.53 13.81
CA GLU A 8 3.56 12.14 13.45
C GLU A 8 2.55 11.52 14.42
N LYS A 9 2.68 11.80 15.73
CA LYS A 9 1.79 11.25 16.76
C LYS A 9 0.31 11.62 16.50
N GLN A 10 0.04 12.82 15.99
CA GLN A 10 -1.33 13.29 15.72
C GLN A 10 -2.06 12.43 14.67
N TRP A 11 -1.32 11.66 13.86
CA TRP A 11 -1.86 10.88 12.74
C TRP A 11 -2.00 9.39 13.03
N LEU A 12 -1.58 8.95 14.22
CA LEU A 12 -1.74 7.58 14.67
C LEU A 12 -2.90 7.51 15.65
N PHE A 13 -3.97 6.86 15.23
CA PHE A 13 -5.20 6.75 15.99
C PHE A 13 -5.37 5.32 16.52
N PRO A 14 -5.97 5.14 17.70
CA PRO A 14 -6.38 3.81 18.14
C PRO A 14 -7.49 3.28 17.23
N ALA A 15 -7.47 1.98 16.91
CA ALA A 15 -8.36 1.40 15.90
C ALA A 15 -9.87 1.68 16.09
N TRP A 16 -10.32 1.82 17.34
CA TRP A 16 -11.73 2.11 17.64
C TRP A 16 -12.18 3.48 17.11
N THR A 17 -11.29 4.46 16.89
CA THR A 17 -11.69 5.78 16.35
C THR A 17 -12.21 5.68 14.93
N LEU A 18 -11.90 4.60 14.20
CA LEU A 18 -12.49 4.34 12.88
C LEU A 18 -14.01 4.13 12.94
N GLN A 19 -14.59 3.92 14.12
CA GLN A 19 -16.04 3.84 14.33
C GLN A 19 -16.69 5.19 14.64
N GLN A 20 -15.88 6.25 14.80
CA GLN A 20 -16.32 7.60 15.15
C GLN A 20 -15.73 8.64 14.21
N THR A 21 -15.63 8.28 12.93
CA THR A 21 -15.15 9.22 11.90
C THR A 21 -16.27 10.21 11.54
N PRO A 22 -15.93 11.37 10.94
CA PRO A 22 -16.93 12.28 10.41
C PRO A 22 -17.91 11.63 9.42
N SER A 23 -17.45 10.61 8.66
CA SER A 23 -18.30 9.87 7.73
C SER A 23 -19.35 9.03 8.46
N GLN A 24 -18.98 8.39 9.58
CA GLN A 24 -19.92 7.63 10.40
C GLN A 24 -20.90 8.50 11.15
N GLU A 25 -20.44 9.63 11.68
CA GLU A 25 -21.32 10.64 12.28
C GLU A 25 -22.34 11.18 11.27
N ALA A 26 -21.94 11.29 10.00
CA ALA A 26 -22.82 11.63 8.88
C ALA A 26 -23.65 10.43 8.35
N GLY A 27 -23.67 9.30 9.06
CA GLY A 27 -24.56 8.15 8.79
C GLY A 27 -24.03 7.10 7.83
N MET A 28 -22.76 7.12 7.43
CA MET A 28 -22.14 6.05 6.63
C MET A 28 -21.78 4.86 7.52
N THR A 29 -22.02 3.63 7.06
CA THR A 29 -21.58 2.45 7.82
C THR A 29 -20.06 2.29 7.75
N TYR A 30 -19.50 1.60 8.74
CA TYR A 30 -18.07 1.31 8.80
C TYR A 30 -17.54 0.62 7.52
N GLU A 31 -18.24 -0.41 7.04
CA GLU A 31 -17.83 -1.17 5.86
C GLU A 31 -17.91 -0.32 4.60
N GLN A 32 -18.92 0.54 4.47
CA GLN A 32 -19.03 1.47 3.35
C GLN A 32 -17.90 2.49 3.36
N GLU A 33 -17.52 2.98 4.53
CA GLU A 33 -16.41 3.91 4.66
C GLU A 33 -15.08 3.27 4.26
N LEU A 34 -14.79 2.06 4.75
CA LEU A 34 -13.60 1.29 4.36
C LEU A 34 -13.54 1.08 2.84
N GLN A 35 -14.66 0.69 2.23
CA GLN A 35 -14.76 0.50 0.79
C GLN A 35 -14.48 1.78 0.02
N LYS A 36 -15.02 2.92 0.46
CA LYS A 36 -14.82 4.21 -0.23
C LYS A 36 -13.40 4.75 -0.06
N ARG A 37 -12.76 4.53 1.09
CA ARG A 37 -11.32 4.80 1.28
C ARG A 37 -10.48 4.00 0.29
N ALA A 38 -10.70 2.68 0.25
CA ALA A 38 -10.03 1.78 -0.69
C ALA A 38 -10.31 2.15 -2.16
N LEU A 39 -11.55 2.52 -2.49
CA LEU A 39 -11.94 2.97 -3.83
C LEU A 39 -11.22 4.25 -4.25
N THR A 40 -11.08 5.22 -3.33
CA THR A 40 -10.33 6.46 -3.59
C THR A 40 -8.89 6.14 -3.99
N ILE A 41 -8.25 5.20 -3.27
CA ILE A 41 -6.86 4.79 -3.52
C ILE A 41 -6.72 4.04 -4.86
N ASP A 42 -7.67 3.15 -5.19
CA ASP A 42 -7.67 2.49 -6.51
C ASP A 42 -7.92 3.50 -7.65
N TYR A 43 -8.75 4.52 -7.42
CA TYR A 43 -8.93 5.61 -8.38
C TYR A 43 -7.65 6.42 -8.58
N ILE A 44 -6.90 6.72 -7.52
CA ILE A 44 -5.58 7.38 -7.62
C ILE A 44 -4.66 6.57 -8.53
N ARG A 45 -4.49 5.26 -8.27
CA ARG A 45 -3.68 4.39 -9.13
C ARG A 45 -4.15 4.42 -10.58
N SER A 46 -5.46 4.27 -10.78
CA SER A 46 -6.04 4.26 -12.12
C SER A 46 -5.84 5.57 -12.88
N LEU A 47 -5.85 6.71 -12.19
CA LEU A 47 -5.55 8.01 -12.78
C LEU A 47 -4.04 8.15 -13.06
N ALA A 48 -3.17 7.78 -12.14
CA ALA A 48 -1.71 7.83 -12.30
C ALA A 48 -1.26 7.07 -13.55
N MET A 49 -1.68 5.81 -13.69
CA MET A 49 -1.37 4.99 -14.87
C MET A 49 -1.89 5.61 -16.17
N ARG A 50 -3.05 6.27 -16.14
CA ARG A 50 -3.59 6.96 -17.31
C ARG A 50 -2.76 8.20 -17.66
N VAL A 51 -2.27 8.94 -16.68
CA VAL A 51 -1.44 10.13 -16.91
C VAL A 51 -0.06 9.74 -17.45
N GLU A 52 0.57 8.72 -16.89
CA GLU A 52 1.88 8.21 -17.31
C GLU A 52 1.86 7.68 -18.75
N LEU A 53 0.84 6.92 -19.13
CA LEU A 53 0.60 6.51 -20.52
C LEU A 53 0.52 7.71 -21.50
N HIS A 54 0.12 8.89 -21.05
CA HIS A 54 0.10 10.09 -21.89
C HIS A 54 1.43 10.86 -21.86
N ALA A 55 2.26 10.66 -20.83
CA ALA A 55 3.57 11.28 -20.71
C ALA A 55 4.64 10.53 -21.53
N GLU A 56 4.58 9.19 -21.60
CA GLU A 56 5.50 8.36 -22.40
C GLU A 56 5.38 8.60 -23.91
N ILE A 57 4.19 8.96 -24.40
CA ILE A 57 4.00 9.36 -25.82
C ILE A 57 4.76 10.67 -26.15
N ALA A 58 5.25 11.40 -25.15
CA ALA A 58 5.90 12.69 -25.33
C ALA A 58 7.42 12.70 -25.06
N ASP A 59 8.02 11.64 -24.51
CA ASP A 59 9.45 11.67 -24.11
C ASP A 59 10.18 10.34 -24.39
N GLU A 60 10.84 10.26 -25.55
CA GLU A 60 11.59 9.09 -26.03
C GLU A 60 12.96 8.87 -25.33
N HIS A 61 13.33 9.67 -24.31
CA HIS A 61 14.75 9.83 -23.96
C HIS A 61 15.27 9.12 -22.70
N TYR A 62 14.47 8.40 -21.90
CA TYR A 62 14.97 7.73 -20.68
C TYR A 62 14.27 6.40 -20.34
N PRO A 63 14.71 5.27 -20.94
CA PRO A 63 14.08 3.95 -20.74
C PRO A 63 14.57 3.16 -19.51
N GLU A 64 15.53 3.67 -18.73
CA GLU A 64 16.26 2.85 -17.73
C GLU A 64 15.77 2.99 -16.27
N LEU A 65 14.83 3.89 -15.99
CA LEU A 65 14.15 3.95 -14.70
C LEU A 65 12.82 3.23 -14.85
N ASN A 66 12.76 1.94 -14.48
CA ASN A 66 11.56 1.10 -14.47
C ASN A 66 10.31 1.95 -14.21
N GLU A 67 9.44 2.13 -15.22
CA GLU A 67 8.21 2.94 -15.18
C GLU A 67 7.38 2.65 -13.91
N ALA A 68 7.36 1.38 -13.50
CA ALA A 68 6.72 0.90 -12.28
C ALA A 68 7.27 1.49 -10.96
N SER A 69 8.44 2.16 -10.95
CA SER A 69 9.09 2.73 -9.76
C SER A 69 8.76 4.19 -9.50
N ARG A 70 8.40 4.96 -10.54
CA ARG A 70 8.15 6.41 -10.46
C ARG A 70 6.90 6.71 -9.62
N ALA A 71 5.80 6.05 -9.97
CA ALA A 71 4.55 6.14 -9.23
C ALA A 71 4.61 5.63 -7.78
N LYS A 72 5.64 4.86 -7.37
CA LYS A 72 5.60 4.16 -6.08
C LYS A 72 5.49 5.13 -4.91
N GLY A 73 6.37 6.13 -4.86
CA GLY A 73 6.35 7.15 -3.80
C GLY A 73 5.06 7.95 -3.80
N VAL A 74 4.59 8.34 -4.99
CA VAL A 74 3.33 9.09 -5.16
C VAL A 74 2.14 8.30 -4.62
N LEU A 75 2.03 7.01 -4.97
CA LEU A 75 0.89 6.16 -4.58
C LEU A 75 0.89 5.85 -3.07
N THR A 76 2.04 5.59 -2.47
CA THR A 76 2.14 5.31 -1.02
C THR A 76 1.85 6.55 -0.18
N LEU A 77 2.38 7.71 -0.58
CA LEU A 77 2.06 9.00 0.04
C LEU A 77 0.57 9.32 -0.10
N ALA A 78 0.04 9.21 -1.32
CA ALA A 78 -1.36 9.48 -1.61
C ALA A 78 -2.31 8.63 -0.76
N ALA A 79 -2.05 7.32 -0.63
CA ALA A 79 -2.86 6.46 0.22
C ALA A 79 -2.86 6.91 1.69
N THR A 80 -1.71 7.30 2.22
CA THR A 80 -1.61 7.82 3.60
C THR A 80 -2.40 9.13 3.76
N MET A 81 -2.30 10.04 2.79
CA MET A 81 -3.04 11.29 2.80
C MET A 81 -4.56 11.07 2.75
N VAL A 82 -5.04 10.11 1.94
CA VAL A 82 -6.47 9.73 1.89
C VAL A 82 -6.95 9.29 3.28
N HIS A 83 -6.20 8.39 3.93
CA HIS A 83 -6.62 7.90 5.25
C HIS A 83 -6.63 8.99 6.30
N ARG A 84 -5.62 9.86 6.31
CA ARG A 84 -5.53 11.03 7.20
C ARG A 84 -6.66 12.02 6.95
N PHE A 85 -6.95 12.34 5.69
CA PHE A 85 -7.97 13.31 5.31
C PHE A 85 -9.36 12.87 5.80
N TYR A 86 -9.74 11.62 5.58
CA TYR A 86 -11.05 11.11 6.00
C TYR A 86 -11.18 10.86 7.51
N MET A 87 -10.11 11.04 8.31
CA MET A 87 -10.23 11.16 9.76
C MET A 87 -10.75 12.53 10.20
N ARG A 88 -10.77 13.53 9.31
CA ARG A 88 -11.15 14.92 9.61
C ARG A 88 -12.28 15.46 8.74
N ARG A 89 -12.51 14.89 7.57
CA ARG A 89 -13.59 15.27 6.65
C ARG A 89 -14.44 14.05 6.29
N ALA A 90 -15.72 14.25 6.05
CA ALA A 90 -16.64 13.17 5.68
C ALA A 90 -16.50 12.83 4.18
N ILE A 91 -16.53 11.54 3.85
CA ILE A 91 -16.51 11.07 2.44
C ILE A 91 -17.72 11.57 1.65
N GLN A 92 -18.83 11.83 2.34
CA GLN A 92 -20.06 12.37 1.75
C GLN A 92 -19.85 13.75 1.14
N ASP A 93 -19.02 14.59 1.78
CA ASP A 93 -18.73 15.94 1.31
C ASP A 93 -17.59 15.94 0.26
N PHE A 94 -16.70 14.95 0.34
CA PHE A 94 -15.53 14.81 -0.50
C PHE A 94 -15.51 13.41 -1.14
N PRO A 95 -16.23 13.23 -2.27
CA PRO A 95 -16.39 11.91 -2.87
C PRO A 95 -15.07 11.37 -3.47
N PRO A 96 -14.94 10.04 -3.61
CA PRO A 96 -13.70 9.39 -4.05
C PRO A 96 -13.10 9.92 -5.35
N GLU A 97 -13.93 10.35 -6.31
CA GLU A 97 -13.50 10.78 -7.64
C GLU A 97 -12.69 12.09 -7.57
N ILE A 98 -13.20 13.11 -6.87
CA ILE A 98 -12.51 14.40 -6.73
C ILE A 98 -11.32 14.29 -5.77
N MET A 99 -11.44 13.51 -4.71
CA MET A 99 -10.31 13.29 -3.80
C MET A 99 -9.18 12.52 -4.48
N ALA A 100 -9.48 11.54 -5.32
CA ALA A 100 -8.44 10.81 -6.04
C ALA A 100 -7.64 11.72 -6.96
N ALA A 101 -8.31 12.58 -7.73
CA ALA A 101 -7.64 13.54 -8.61
C ALA A 101 -6.80 14.56 -7.83
N THR A 102 -7.36 15.09 -6.74
CA THR A 102 -6.72 16.12 -5.91
C THR A 102 -5.50 15.58 -5.16
N ILE A 103 -5.63 14.42 -4.52
CA ILE A 103 -4.53 13.80 -3.78
C ILE A 103 -3.41 13.39 -4.74
N LEU A 104 -3.73 12.86 -5.92
CA LEU A 104 -2.71 12.55 -6.94
C LEU A 104 -1.94 13.82 -7.34
N PHE A 105 -2.65 14.92 -7.56
CA PHE A 105 -2.02 16.20 -7.91
C PHE A 105 -1.06 16.68 -6.81
N ILE A 106 -1.50 16.65 -5.54
CA ILE A 106 -0.68 17.08 -4.40
C ILE A 106 0.52 16.14 -4.19
N ALA A 107 0.28 14.83 -4.11
CA ALA A 107 1.31 13.82 -3.84
C ALA A 107 2.41 13.82 -4.91
N SER A 108 2.04 14.00 -6.18
CA SER A 108 3.01 14.10 -7.28
C SER A 108 3.99 15.26 -7.11
N LYS A 109 3.52 16.41 -6.58
CA LYS A 109 4.37 17.57 -6.30
C LYS A 109 5.29 17.34 -5.12
N ILE A 110 4.80 16.69 -4.05
CA ILE A 110 5.59 16.42 -2.84
C ILE A 110 6.72 15.43 -3.13
N GLU A 111 6.47 14.41 -3.96
CA GLU A 111 7.46 13.39 -4.32
C GLU A 111 8.38 13.83 -5.47
N GLU A 112 8.36 15.12 -5.83
CA GLU A 112 9.20 15.70 -6.89
C GLU A 112 8.99 15.05 -8.28
N GLU A 113 7.81 14.48 -8.51
CA GLU A 113 7.34 13.97 -9.81
C GLU A 113 6.06 14.68 -10.26
N PRO A 114 6.07 16.02 -10.41
CA PRO A 114 4.84 16.80 -10.56
C PRO A 114 4.08 16.46 -11.85
N LEU A 115 2.83 16.05 -11.70
CA LEU A 115 1.91 15.83 -12.81
C LEU A 115 1.20 17.13 -13.18
N LYS A 116 1.14 17.47 -14.47
CA LYS A 116 0.40 18.67 -14.92
C LYS A 116 -1.10 18.46 -14.71
N LEU A 117 -1.76 19.45 -14.09
CA LEU A 117 -3.20 19.42 -13.81
C LEU A 117 -4.04 19.05 -15.04
N ARG A 118 -3.70 19.59 -16.22
CA ARG A 118 -4.37 19.23 -17.48
C ARG A 118 -4.41 17.74 -17.75
N HIS A 119 -3.31 17.02 -17.53
CA HIS A 119 -3.26 15.57 -17.78
C HIS A 119 -4.12 14.80 -16.77
N ILE A 120 -4.15 15.25 -15.52
CA ILE A 120 -5.03 14.70 -14.48
C ILE A 120 -6.50 14.92 -14.85
N VAL A 121 -6.89 16.13 -15.27
CA VAL A 121 -8.25 16.44 -15.71
C VAL A 121 -8.65 15.59 -16.92
N ASN A 122 -7.78 15.47 -17.93
CA ASN A 122 -8.02 14.61 -19.09
C ASN A 122 -8.16 13.13 -18.71
N ALA A 123 -7.44 12.67 -17.68
CA ALA A 123 -7.59 11.32 -17.11
C ALA A 123 -8.93 11.17 -16.36
N CYS A 124 -9.38 12.19 -15.62
CA CYS A 124 -10.67 12.21 -14.92
C CYS A 124 -11.84 12.13 -15.92
N LEU A 125 -11.85 12.98 -16.95
CA LEU A 125 -12.86 12.95 -18.02
C LEU A 125 -12.94 11.58 -18.72
N ALA A 126 -11.78 10.94 -18.91
CA ALA A 126 -11.72 9.62 -19.52
C ALA A 126 -12.23 8.49 -18.60
N LYS A 127 -11.94 8.57 -17.30
CA LYS A 127 -12.28 7.53 -16.31
C LYS A 127 -13.72 7.66 -15.81
N PHE A 128 -14.13 8.87 -15.41
CA PHE A 128 -15.38 9.13 -14.70
C PHE A 128 -16.50 9.56 -15.65
N ASP A 129 -16.24 10.56 -16.50
CA ASP A 129 -17.25 11.04 -17.47
C ASP A 129 -17.35 10.14 -18.72
N ARG A 130 -16.37 9.25 -18.91
CA ARG A 130 -16.27 8.31 -20.04
C ARG A 130 -16.39 8.98 -21.41
N ASN A 131 -15.98 10.25 -21.49
CA ASN A 131 -16.11 11.05 -22.69
C ASN A 131 -14.76 11.62 -23.11
N LEU A 132 -14.11 10.91 -24.03
CA LEU A 132 -12.79 11.28 -24.56
C LEU A 132 -12.82 12.56 -25.40
N SER A 133 -13.98 12.94 -25.96
CA SER A 133 -14.12 14.17 -26.76
C SER A 133 -14.02 15.44 -25.92
N LEU A 134 -14.18 15.33 -24.60
CA LEU A 134 -14.07 16.46 -23.68
C LEU A 134 -12.63 16.76 -23.25
N ARG A 135 -11.68 15.87 -23.60
CA ARG A 135 -10.26 16.11 -23.36
C ARG A 135 -9.83 17.37 -24.07
N TRP A 136 -8.98 18.13 -23.41
CA TRP A 136 -8.53 19.41 -23.93
C TRP A 136 -7.01 19.49 -23.96
N GLU A 137 -6.50 20.00 -25.07
CA GLU A 137 -5.10 20.33 -25.26
C GLU A 137 -4.98 21.76 -25.83
N PRO A 138 -4.08 22.61 -25.30
CA PRO A 138 -3.79 23.93 -25.84
C PRO A 138 -3.28 23.80 -27.26
N THR A 139 -4.04 24.35 -28.22
CA THR A 139 -3.69 24.36 -29.65
C THR A 139 -3.28 25.77 -30.07
N GLY A 140 -2.30 26.35 -29.35
CA GLY A 140 -1.87 27.75 -29.51
C GLY A 140 -2.94 28.79 -29.11
N ASP A 141 -2.66 30.06 -29.39
CA ASP A 141 -3.47 31.21 -28.93
C ASP A 141 -4.90 31.26 -29.51
N HIS A 142 -5.16 30.51 -30.57
CA HIS A 142 -6.46 30.47 -31.27
C HIS A 142 -7.17 29.12 -31.15
N GLY A 143 -6.73 28.24 -30.24
CA GLY A 143 -7.38 26.97 -29.98
C GLY A 143 -8.78 27.13 -29.37
N PRO A 144 -9.67 26.12 -29.49
CA PRO A 144 -10.96 26.15 -28.82
C PRO A 144 -10.77 26.17 -27.29
N PRO A 145 -11.61 26.91 -26.54
CA PRO A 145 -11.57 26.89 -25.09
C PRO A 145 -11.91 25.50 -24.55
N PRO A 146 -11.46 25.16 -23.33
CA PRO A 146 -11.82 23.89 -22.70
C PRO A 146 -13.33 23.78 -22.47
N SER A 147 -13.84 22.55 -22.48
CA SER A 147 -15.26 22.28 -22.21
C SER A 147 -15.67 22.70 -20.79
N ALA A 148 -16.96 22.95 -20.57
CA ALA A 148 -17.46 23.29 -19.22
C ALA A 148 -17.17 22.19 -18.17
N ALA A 149 -17.21 20.91 -18.59
CA ALA A 149 -16.85 19.78 -17.73
C ALA A 149 -15.36 19.81 -17.35
N TYR A 150 -14.48 20.09 -18.31
CA TYR A 150 -13.04 20.26 -18.06
C TYR A 150 -12.79 21.39 -17.05
N GLN A 151 -13.40 22.55 -17.29
CA GLN A 151 -13.27 23.71 -16.41
C GLN A 151 -13.80 23.44 -15.00
N SER A 152 -14.82 22.58 -14.86
CA SER A 152 -15.30 22.18 -13.53
C SER A 152 -14.28 21.34 -12.80
N TRP A 153 -13.77 20.28 -13.42
CA TRP A 153 -12.73 19.45 -12.82
C TRP A 153 -11.50 20.26 -12.42
N GLU A 154 -11.03 21.15 -13.28
CA GLU A 154 -9.89 22.01 -13.00
C GLU A 154 -10.14 22.90 -11.77
N ARG A 155 -11.28 23.59 -11.73
CA ARG A 155 -11.69 24.43 -10.60
C ARG A 155 -11.87 23.62 -9.31
N ASP A 156 -12.56 22.49 -9.39
CA ASP A 156 -12.89 21.66 -8.23
C ASP A 156 -11.62 21.05 -7.61
N ILE A 157 -10.67 20.58 -8.43
CA ILE A 157 -9.38 20.06 -7.94
C ILE A 157 -8.60 21.15 -7.19
N LEU A 158 -8.56 22.37 -7.73
CA LEU A 158 -7.84 23.48 -7.09
C LEU A 158 -8.47 23.91 -5.77
N ILE A 159 -9.80 23.97 -5.69
CA ILE A 159 -10.51 24.30 -4.43
C ILE A 159 -10.28 23.20 -3.39
N VAL A 160 -10.44 21.93 -3.78
CA VAL A 160 -10.29 20.80 -2.87
C VAL A 160 -8.82 20.65 -2.44
N GLU A 161 -7.86 21.05 -3.26
CA GLU A 161 -6.44 21.08 -2.89
C GLU A 161 -6.20 21.96 -1.66
N GLU A 162 -6.73 23.19 -1.66
CA GLU A 162 -6.59 24.12 -0.54
C GLU A 162 -7.19 23.53 0.75
N LEU A 163 -8.40 22.97 0.64
CA LEU A 163 -9.08 22.31 1.76
C LEU A 163 -8.34 21.06 2.26
N THR A 164 -7.66 20.36 1.36
CA THR A 164 -6.87 19.17 1.67
C THR A 164 -5.61 19.54 2.46
N HIS A 165 -4.89 20.59 2.04
CA HIS A 165 -3.72 21.06 2.80
C HIS A 165 -4.10 21.50 4.21
N GLU A 166 -5.20 22.22 4.36
CA GLU A 166 -5.74 22.62 5.67
C GLU A 166 -6.11 21.39 6.51
N ALA A 167 -6.87 20.46 5.95
CA ALA A 167 -7.28 19.22 6.63
C ALA A 167 -6.06 18.36 7.03
N LEU A 168 -4.96 18.41 6.28
CA LEU A 168 -3.71 17.71 6.59
C LEU A 168 -2.76 18.52 7.48
N CYS A 169 -3.20 19.66 8.04
CA CYS A 169 -2.35 20.57 8.83
C CYS A 169 -1.02 20.94 8.14
N PHE A 170 -0.99 20.94 6.80
CA PHE A 170 0.22 21.11 6.00
C PHE A 170 1.34 20.09 6.34
N ASP A 171 1.03 18.99 7.02
CA ASP A 171 1.97 17.93 7.38
C ASP A 171 2.07 16.88 6.28
N MET A 172 2.79 17.27 5.23
CA MET A 172 2.98 16.49 4.01
C MET A 172 4.23 15.60 4.04
N ILE A 173 5.02 15.68 5.12
CA ILE A 173 6.21 14.85 5.30
C ILE A 173 5.77 13.52 5.91
N VAL A 174 5.58 12.52 5.06
CA VAL A 174 5.12 11.19 5.47
C VAL A 174 6.24 10.18 5.28
N ASP A 175 6.59 9.50 6.37
CA ASP A 175 7.49 8.35 6.29
C ASP A 175 6.76 7.17 5.65
N GLN A 176 7.38 6.56 4.63
CA GLN A 176 6.76 5.51 3.84
C GLN A 176 7.28 4.11 4.21
N PRO A 177 6.40 3.09 4.26
CA PRO A 177 6.81 1.69 4.44
C PRO A 177 7.75 1.13 3.36
N TRP A 178 7.62 1.55 2.09
CA TRP A 178 8.41 0.97 0.99
C TRP A 178 9.94 1.17 1.16
N PRO A 179 10.46 2.38 1.42
CA PRO A 179 11.87 2.59 1.75
C PRO A 179 12.37 1.78 2.96
N VAL A 180 11.49 1.46 3.92
CA VAL A 180 11.85 0.62 5.07
C VAL A 180 11.99 -0.84 4.64
N LEU A 181 11.02 -1.37 3.89
CA LEU A 181 11.08 -2.72 3.32
C LEU A 181 12.33 -2.89 2.44
N TYR A 182 12.57 -1.93 1.55
CA TYR A 182 13.72 -1.96 0.65
C TYR A 182 15.04 -2.06 1.42
N ARG A 183 15.26 -1.17 2.40
CA ARG A 183 16.47 -1.20 3.24
C ARG A 183 16.58 -2.44 4.11
N GLY A 184 15.46 -2.93 4.66
CA GLY A 184 15.43 -4.11 5.52
C GLY A 184 15.80 -5.40 4.79
N VAL A 185 15.55 -5.47 3.48
CA VAL A 185 15.81 -6.64 2.63
C VAL A 185 17.19 -6.59 1.97
N GLN A 186 17.79 -5.40 1.79
CA GLN A 186 19.12 -5.28 1.16
C GLN A 186 20.18 -6.16 1.83
N GLY A 187 20.94 -6.92 1.04
CA GLY A 187 22.02 -7.79 1.51
C GLY A 187 21.55 -9.08 2.19
N LEU A 188 20.27 -9.41 2.12
CA LEU A 188 19.70 -10.67 2.61
C LEU A 188 20.17 -11.87 1.77
N ASP A 189 20.41 -11.69 0.46
CA ASP A 189 20.91 -12.75 -0.42
C ASP A 189 22.28 -13.26 0.05
N ALA A 190 23.16 -12.37 0.53
CA ALA A 190 24.48 -12.71 1.04
C ALA A 190 24.44 -13.36 2.43
N LEU A 191 23.49 -12.95 3.29
CA LEU A 191 23.30 -13.57 4.61
C LEU A 191 22.86 -15.03 4.50
N TRP A 192 22.07 -15.35 3.48
CA TRP A 192 21.67 -16.73 3.21
C TRP A 192 22.82 -17.61 2.71
N THR A 193 23.87 -17.04 2.11
CA THR A 193 25.02 -17.80 1.60
C THR A 193 26.16 -17.96 2.61
N ASP A 194 26.46 -16.95 3.45
CA ASP A 194 27.69 -16.91 4.26
C ASP A 194 27.61 -17.55 5.65
N GLN A 195 26.44 -17.63 6.28
CA GLN A 195 26.31 -18.08 7.69
C GLN A 195 25.79 -19.51 7.88
N GLY A 196 25.85 -20.37 6.86
CA GLY A 196 25.13 -21.65 6.90
C GLY A 196 23.62 -21.40 6.99
N GLY A 197 23.13 -20.58 6.05
CA GLY A 197 21.84 -19.91 6.07
C GLY A 197 20.60 -20.82 6.13
N PRO A 198 19.41 -20.24 5.92
CA PRO A 198 18.15 -20.96 6.11
C PRO A 198 18.11 -22.19 5.19
N PRO A 199 17.50 -23.32 5.61
CA PRO A 199 18.03 -24.61 5.21
C PRO A 199 17.89 -24.85 3.70
N SER A 200 18.75 -25.73 3.14
CA SER A 200 19.06 -25.77 1.70
C SER A 200 17.85 -25.87 0.75
N TYR A 201 16.67 -26.29 1.23
CA TYR A 201 15.43 -26.31 0.47
C TYR A 201 14.82 -24.91 0.19
N LEU A 202 15.21 -23.86 0.91
CA LEU A 202 14.84 -22.46 0.61
C LEU A 202 15.67 -21.85 -0.52
N LEU A 203 16.81 -22.47 -0.83
CA LEU A 203 17.73 -22.10 -1.90
C LEU A 203 17.63 -23.06 -3.10
N ALA A 204 16.99 -24.22 -2.95
CA ALA A 204 16.89 -25.24 -3.99
C ALA A 204 15.78 -24.93 -5.01
N GLY A 205 16.12 -24.11 -6.02
CA GLY A 205 15.63 -24.33 -7.38
C GLY A 205 16.58 -25.30 -8.08
N GLY A 206 16.05 -26.21 -8.91
CA GLY A 206 16.82 -27.28 -9.55
C GLY A 206 18.06 -26.83 -10.35
N PRO A 207 18.98 -27.76 -10.66
CA PRO A 207 20.30 -27.46 -11.21
C PRO A 207 20.20 -27.13 -12.70
N GLU A 208 20.19 -25.85 -13.09
CA GLU A 208 20.40 -25.47 -14.50
C GLU A 208 21.49 -24.40 -14.72
N ASP A 209 22.03 -23.75 -13.68
CA ASP A 209 23.00 -22.65 -13.89
C ASP A 209 24.49 -23.01 -13.71
N GLU A 210 24.85 -24.28 -13.48
CA GLU A 210 26.26 -24.69 -13.29
C GLU A 210 26.84 -25.68 -14.33
N ALA A 211 26.19 -25.89 -15.48
CA ALA A 211 26.72 -26.78 -16.51
C ALA A 211 26.86 -26.10 -17.89
N MET A 212 27.69 -25.06 -17.98
CA MET A 212 28.23 -24.59 -19.27
C MET A 212 29.75 -24.69 -19.29
N LYS A 213 30.27 -25.92 -19.24
CA LYS A 213 31.64 -26.25 -19.69
C LYS A 213 31.68 -27.66 -20.32
N ALA A 214 32.20 -27.68 -21.56
CA ALA A 214 32.75 -28.79 -22.35
C ALA A 214 31.88 -29.42 -23.47
N GLU A 215 32.16 -28.93 -24.69
CA GLU A 215 32.34 -29.55 -26.02
C GLU A 215 31.39 -30.62 -26.62
N PRO A 216 31.29 -30.67 -27.98
CA PRO A 216 30.16 -31.23 -28.70
C PRO A 216 30.35 -32.70 -29.08
N VAL A 217 29.27 -33.47 -29.08
CA VAL A 217 29.20 -34.76 -29.77
C VAL A 217 27.83 -34.88 -30.45
N GLU A 218 27.88 -35.12 -31.76
CA GLU A 218 26.78 -35.46 -32.65
C GLU A 218 26.18 -36.81 -32.28
N ASP A 219 24.84 -36.94 -32.26
CA ASP A 219 24.10 -37.88 -33.11
C ASP A 219 22.60 -37.88 -32.77
N ALA A 220 21.81 -38.12 -33.80
CA ALA A 220 20.37 -37.97 -33.91
C ALA A 220 19.54 -38.98 -33.09
N GLU A 221 18.29 -38.61 -32.77
CA GLU A 221 17.10 -39.41 -33.11
C GLU A 221 15.80 -38.59 -32.89
N GLU A 222 14.88 -38.70 -33.85
CA GLU A 222 13.56 -38.08 -33.88
C GLU A 222 12.58 -38.81 -32.94
N GLY A 223 11.82 -38.06 -32.15
CA GLY A 223 10.75 -38.61 -31.30
C GLY A 223 9.72 -37.56 -30.90
N GLU A 224 8.52 -37.68 -31.49
CA GLU A 224 7.19 -37.13 -31.16
C GLU A 224 7.09 -36.00 -30.11
N VAL A 225 6.69 -34.81 -30.58
CA VAL A 225 6.30 -33.67 -29.73
C VAL A 225 4.84 -33.85 -29.27
N GLU A 226 4.64 -34.33 -28.05
CA GLU A 226 3.38 -34.14 -27.33
C GLU A 226 3.26 -32.66 -26.91
N GLU A 227 2.33 -31.93 -27.53
CA GLU A 227 1.92 -30.59 -27.09
C GLU A 227 1.26 -30.66 -25.70
N LYS A 228 2.02 -30.41 -24.64
CA LYS A 228 1.46 -30.06 -23.32
C LYS A 228 1.10 -28.57 -23.29
N LYS A 229 -0.18 -28.29 -23.06
CA LYS A 229 -0.74 -26.97 -22.72
C LYS A 229 0.08 -26.30 -21.60
N PRO A 230 0.27 -24.97 -21.64
CA PRO A 230 0.88 -24.26 -20.52
C PRO A 230 -0.16 -24.08 -19.41
N GLU A 231 -0.29 -25.06 -18.52
CA GLU A 231 -0.73 -24.77 -17.16
C GLU A 231 0.45 -24.10 -16.45
N ALA A 232 0.24 -22.84 -16.05
CA ALA A 232 1.26 -22.03 -15.40
C ALA A 232 1.54 -22.56 -13.98
N ASP A 233 2.39 -23.57 -13.90
CA ASP A 233 3.05 -23.98 -12.67
C ASP A 233 3.83 -22.79 -12.11
N LEU A 234 3.35 -22.24 -11.00
CA LEU A 234 4.07 -21.28 -10.17
C LEU A 234 5.25 -22.03 -9.51
N LYS A 235 6.29 -22.35 -10.29
CA LYS A 235 7.45 -23.13 -9.84
C LYS A 235 8.11 -22.42 -8.64
N LYS A 236 8.18 -23.14 -7.51
CA LYS A 236 8.82 -22.75 -6.24
C LYS A 236 10.31 -22.45 -6.47
N GLY A 237 10.62 -21.22 -6.86
CA GLY A 237 12.00 -20.74 -7.04
C GLY A 237 12.65 -20.34 -5.72
N ARG A 238 13.97 -20.15 -5.75
CA ARG A 238 14.81 -19.56 -4.70
C ARG A 238 14.19 -18.26 -4.14
N VAL A 239 14.13 -18.10 -2.82
CA VAL A 239 13.81 -16.79 -2.22
C VAL A 239 15.00 -15.87 -2.53
N THR A 240 14.74 -14.73 -3.18
CA THR A 240 15.76 -13.72 -3.51
C THR A 240 15.27 -12.33 -3.10
N GLU A 241 16.18 -11.39 -2.86
CA GLU A 241 15.84 -9.99 -2.58
C GLU A 241 14.90 -9.42 -3.64
N SER A 242 15.19 -9.68 -4.92
CA SER A 242 14.37 -9.22 -6.05
C SER A 242 12.92 -9.74 -5.99
N ARG A 243 12.74 -11.02 -5.61
CA ARG A 243 11.39 -11.61 -5.47
C ARG A 243 10.66 -11.05 -4.27
N ILE A 244 11.35 -10.85 -3.15
CA ILE A 244 10.75 -10.21 -1.95
C ILE A 244 10.31 -8.79 -2.29
N LEU A 245 11.13 -8.00 -2.98
CA LEU A 245 10.79 -6.62 -3.32
C LEU A 245 9.66 -6.55 -4.34
N THR A 246 9.63 -7.45 -5.32
CA THR A 246 8.57 -7.51 -6.34
C THR A 246 7.22 -7.88 -5.71
N LEU A 247 7.19 -8.97 -4.93
CA LEU A 247 5.96 -9.42 -4.28
C LEU A 247 5.56 -8.48 -3.13
N GLY A 248 6.53 -8.01 -2.35
CA GLY A 248 6.32 -7.06 -1.26
C GLY A 248 5.75 -5.73 -1.74
N TRP A 249 6.11 -5.25 -2.94
CA TRP A 249 5.45 -4.09 -3.55
C TRP A 249 3.96 -4.35 -3.80
N ALA A 250 3.62 -5.48 -4.42
CA ALA A 250 2.24 -5.84 -4.71
C ALA A 250 1.39 -6.01 -3.44
N ILE A 251 1.98 -6.60 -2.39
CA ILE A 251 1.34 -6.73 -1.08
C ILE A 251 1.16 -5.34 -0.45
N LEU A 252 2.21 -4.52 -0.37
CA LEU A 252 2.13 -3.18 0.20
C LEU A 252 1.02 -2.35 -0.44
N HIS A 253 0.90 -2.38 -1.77
CA HIS A 253 -0.19 -1.70 -2.48
C HIS A 253 -1.56 -2.10 -1.93
N THR A 254 -1.77 -3.40 -1.68
CA THR A 254 -3.00 -3.91 -1.06
C THR A 254 -3.15 -3.43 0.38
N LEU A 255 -2.07 -3.48 1.17
CA LEU A 255 -2.08 -3.03 2.57
C LEU A 255 -2.41 -1.54 2.71
N TYR A 256 -2.00 -0.70 1.76
CA TYR A 256 -2.34 0.73 1.77
C TYR A 256 -3.82 1.00 1.50
N MET A 257 -4.56 0.07 0.90
CA MET A 257 -6.02 0.22 0.74
C MET A 257 -6.73 0.15 2.11
N PHE A 258 -6.11 -0.51 3.09
CA PHE A 258 -6.57 -0.54 4.47
C PHE A 258 -6.08 0.69 5.25
N PRO A 259 -6.78 1.12 6.31
CA PRO A 259 -6.39 2.29 7.11
C PRO A 259 -5.16 2.07 8.00
N LEU A 260 -4.26 1.13 7.66
CA LEU A 260 -3.03 0.87 8.41
C LEU A 260 -2.12 2.10 8.56
N PRO A 261 -1.94 2.99 7.56
CA PRO A 261 -1.07 4.16 7.68
C PRO A 261 -1.46 5.16 8.78
N ILE A 262 -2.69 5.08 9.28
CA ILE A 262 -3.19 5.90 10.39
C ILE A 262 -3.32 5.10 11.71
N LEU A 263 -2.97 3.82 11.71
CA LEU A 263 -2.99 2.96 12.90
C LEU A 263 -1.58 2.57 13.35
N TYR A 264 -0.64 2.43 12.41
CA TYR A 264 0.68 1.89 12.66
C TYR A 264 1.78 2.72 12.01
N HIS A 265 2.95 2.72 12.65
CA HIS A 265 4.15 3.32 12.09
C HIS A 265 4.61 2.56 10.82
N PRO A 266 5.18 3.24 9.80
CA PRO A 266 5.66 2.62 8.56
C PRO A 266 6.57 1.42 8.75
N ASN A 267 7.42 1.40 9.78
CA ASN A 267 8.30 0.26 10.06
C ASN A 267 7.51 -1.00 10.43
N ILE A 268 6.43 -0.85 11.18
CA ILE A 268 5.54 -1.96 11.56
C ILE A 268 4.83 -2.50 10.32
N ILE A 269 4.30 -1.62 9.47
CA ILE A 269 3.63 -2.01 8.22
C ILE A 269 4.62 -2.70 7.27
N ALA A 270 5.84 -2.17 7.13
CA ALA A 270 6.87 -2.73 6.27
C ALA A 270 7.30 -4.14 6.74
N PHE A 271 7.48 -4.33 8.04
CA PHE A 271 7.84 -5.63 8.59
C PHE A 271 6.69 -6.64 8.55
N ALA A 272 5.45 -6.20 8.78
CA ALA A 272 4.26 -7.05 8.57
C ALA A 272 4.15 -7.49 7.10
N CYS A 273 4.38 -6.57 6.15
CA CYS A 273 4.46 -6.91 4.74
C CYS A 273 5.56 -7.94 4.48
N PHE A 274 6.76 -7.74 5.02
CA PHE A 274 7.88 -8.67 4.88
C PHE A 274 7.52 -10.06 5.39
N ARG A 275 6.90 -10.19 6.58
CA ARG A 275 6.44 -11.48 7.13
C ARG A 275 5.45 -12.17 6.18
N ILE A 276 4.50 -11.44 5.63
CA ILE A 276 3.53 -11.96 4.65
C ILE A 276 4.25 -12.41 3.38
N THR A 277 5.13 -11.57 2.83
CA THR A 277 5.91 -11.87 1.62
C THR A 277 6.75 -13.12 1.79
N MET A 278 7.45 -13.25 2.92
CA MET A 278 8.24 -14.44 3.23
C MET A 278 7.36 -15.68 3.28
N LYS A 279 6.24 -15.67 4.02
CA LYS A 279 5.36 -16.85 4.09
C LYS A 279 4.84 -17.29 2.72
N LEU A 280 4.57 -16.37 1.80
CA LEU A 280 4.14 -16.72 0.43
C LEU A 280 5.26 -17.30 -0.45
N LEU A 281 6.51 -17.02 -0.13
CA LEU A 281 7.67 -17.55 -0.85
C LEU A 281 8.19 -18.86 -0.24
N LEU A 282 7.89 -19.14 1.02
CA LEU A 282 8.28 -20.35 1.75
C LEU A 282 7.18 -21.43 1.64
N PRO A 283 7.51 -22.74 1.59
CA PRO A 283 6.53 -23.83 1.56
C PRO A 283 5.79 -24.03 2.90
N ASP A 284 4.52 -24.49 2.83
CA ASP A 284 3.52 -24.54 3.93
C ASP A 284 3.90 -25.37 5.17
N ASP A 285 4.90 -26.25 5.10
CA ASP A 285 5.23 -27.20 6.17
C ASP A 285 6.10 -26.61 7.29
N GLU A 286 6.42 -25.32 7.22
CA GLU A 286 7.37 -24.68 8.14
C GLU A 286 6.73 -23.58 8.96
N THR A 287 6.63 -23.83 10.25
CA THR A 287 6.46 -22.78 11.27
C THR A 287 7.40 -21.63 10.95
N MET A 288 6.83 -20.48 10.57
CA MET A 288 7.54 -19.21 10.35
C MET A 288 8.62 -19.08 11.43
N PRO A 289 9.91 -19.12 11.09
CA PRO A 289 10.88 -19.30 12.13
C PRO A 289 10.92 -18.00 12.93
N SER A 290 11.02 -18.14 14.26
CA SER A 290 11.45 -17.09 15.17
C SER A 290 12.75 -16.38 14.72
N CYS A 291 13.44 -16.91 13.70
CA CYS A 291 14.56 -16.26 13.02
C CYS A 291 14.17 -14.99 12.23
N LEU A 292 12.92 -14.84 11.78
CA LEU A 292 12.51 -13.61 11.08
C LEU A 292 12.42 -12.43 12.04
N ASP A 293 12.09 -12.69 13.30
CA ASP A 293 12.10 -11.67 14.35
C ASP A 293 13.53 -11.19 14.67
N VAL A 294 14.56 -12.00 14.36
CA VAL A 294 15.98 -11.58 14.42
C VAL A 294 16.29 -10.52 13.36
N LEU A 295 15.51 -10.46 12.28
CA LEU A 295 15.64 -9.43 11.25
C LEU A 295 14.86 -8.14 11.58
N ALA A 296 14.09 -8.10 12.66
CA ALA A 296 13.28 -6.93 13.06
C ALA A 296 14.14 -5.66 13.21
N ASP A 297 15.35 -5.80 13.76
CA ASP A 297 16.32 -4.71 13.91
C ASP A 297 16.68 -4.05 12.56
N ARG A 298 16.69 -4.80 11.44
CA ARG A 298 16.95 -4.25 10.09
C ARG A 298 15.85 -3.33 9.60
N PHE A 299 14.65 -3.48 10.15
CA PHE A 299 13.49 -2.61 9.90
C PHE A 299 13.38 -1.50 10.96
N GLY A 300 14.37 -1.38 11.86
CA GLY A 300 14.38 -0.42 12.95
C GLY A 300 13.36 -0.73 14.04
N LEU A 301 12.99 -1.99 14.21
CA LEU A 301 12.14 -2.50 15.28
C LEU A 301 13.01 -3.10 16.40
N GLU A 302 12.55 -3.03 17.64
CA GLU A 302 13.21 -3.67 18.79
C GLU A 302 12.59 -5.05 19.02
N ALA A 303 13.39 -6.12 18.83
CA ALA A 303 12.92 -7.50 18.99
C ALA A 303 12.64 -7.89 20.46
N THR A 304 13.18 -7.15 21.44
CA THR A 304 12.94 -7.43 22.86
C THR A 304 11.64 -6.82 23.35
N PRO A 305 10.78 -7.54 24.10
CA PRO A 305 9.62 -6.93 24.72
C PRO A 305 10.09 -5.81 25.66
N SER A 306 9.56 -4.60 25.47
CA SER A 306 9.92 -3.42 26.27
C SER A 306 9.52 -3.68 27.73
N ALA A 307 10.47 -4.18 28.52
CA ALA A 307 10.35 -4.32 29.96
C ALA A 307 10.85 -3.06 30.69
N LYS A 308 10.70 -1.88 30.09
CA LYS A 308 11.08 -0.60 30.69
C LYS A 308 9.92 0.38 30.57
N ASN A 309 9.06 0.33 31.60
CA ASN A 309 7.84 1.12 31.80
C ASN A 309 6.61 0.50 31.11
N GLY A 310 5.83 -0.27 31.87
CA GLY A 310 4.78 -1.18 31.41
C GLY A 310 3.51 -0.57 30.80
N ASP A 311 3.62 0.56 30.08
CA ASP A 311 2.49 1.23 29.42
C ASP A 311 2.59 1.24 27.87
N GLU A 312 3.74 0.89 27.27
CA GLU A 312 3.91 0.87 25.80
C GLU A 312 4.09 -0.57 25.28
N ALA A 313 3.19 -1.00 24.38
CA ALA A 313 3.28 -2.29 23.68
C ALA A 313 4.61 -2.38 22.90
N GLY A 314 5.27 -3.54 22.97
CA GLY A 314 6.53 -3.74 22.25
C GLY A 314 6.36 -3.73 20.74
N ASP A 315 7.42 -3.42 19.99
CA ASP A 315 7.36 -3.31 18.52
C ASP A 315 6.81 -4.61 17.87
N MET A 316 7.19 -5.78 18.39
CA MET A 316 6.69 -7.07 17.89
C MET A 316 5.21 -7.34 18.22
N GLU A 317 4.72 -6.80 19.34
CA GLU A 317 3.29 -6.87 19.69
C GLU A 317 2.46 -5.99 18.75
N LEU A 318 2.99 -4.81 18.37
CA LEU A 318 2.40 -3.95 17.36
C LEU A 318 2.42 -4.59 15.96
N VAL A 319 3.47 -5.35 15.61
CA VAL A 319 3.51 -6.13 14.37
C VAL A 319 2.39 -7.18 14.36
N GLU A 320 2.19 -7.90 15.46
CA GLU A 320 1.13 -8.91 15.54
C GLU A 320 -0.27 -8.28 15.51
N ALA A 321 -0.47 -7.16 16.20
CA ALA A 321 -1.71 -6.38 16.12
C ALA A 321 -1.97 -5.86 14.69
N CYS A 322 -0.94 -5.37 14.00
CA CYS A 322 -1.03 -4.92 12.61
C CYS A 322 -1.42 -6.08 11.70
N THR A 323 -0.77 -7.22 11.89
CA THR A 323 -1.01 -8.46 11.17
C THR A 323 -2.44 -8.95 11.38
N GLN A 324 -2.97 -8.84 12.61
CA GLN A 324 -4.37 -9.16 12.93
C GLN A 324 -5.35 -8.18 12.26
N HIS A 325 -5.09 -6.87 12.27
CA HIS A 325 -5.94 -5.91 11.55
C HIS A 325 -5.95 -6.15 10.04
N ILE A 326 -4.80 -6.52 9.44
CA ILE A 326 -4.74 -6.92 8.02
C ILE A 326 -5.73 -8.05 7.73
N ARG A 327 -5.82 -9.05 8.61
CA ARG A 327 -6.79 -10.16 8.49
C ARG A 327 -8.22 -9.65 8.49
N GLU A 328 -8.53 -8.76 9.43
CA GLU A 328 -9.88 -8.23 9.63
C GLU A 328 -10.32 -7.36 8.45
N PHE A 329 -9.44 -6.49 7.96
CA PHE A 329 -9.74 -5.67 6.78
C PHE A 329 -9.85 -6.51 5.51
N ALA A 330 -8.97 -7.50 5.32
CA ALA A 330 -9.10 -8.43 4.21
C ALA A 330 -10.44 -9.18 4.28
N ALA A 331 -10.88 -9.63 5.45
CA ALA A 331 -12.18 -10.29 5.63
C ALA A 331 -13.35 -9.49 5.07
N VAL A 332 -13.37 -8.19 5.38
CA VAL A 332 -14.39 -7.27 4.91
C VAL A 332 -14.32 -7.14 3.39
N ASP A 333 -13.14 -6.90 2.83
CA ASP A 333 -12.97 -6.70 1.38
C ASP A 333 -13.24 -7.96 0.53
N LEU A 334 -12.91 -9.16 1.03
CA LEU A 334 -13.17 -10.43 0.33
C LEU A 334 -14.65 -10.73 0.14
N GLN A 335 -15.48 -10.35 1.11
CA GLN A 335 -16.93 -10.52 0.99
C GLN A 335 -17.51 -9.71 -0.18
N ILE A 336 -16.73 -8.79 -0.76
CA ILE A 336 -17.23 -7.74 -1.65
C ILE A 336 -16.55 -7.75 -3.03
N LYS A 337 -15.21 -7.88 -3.12
CA LYS A 337 -14.47 -7.74 -4.39
C LYS A 337 -13.89 -9.03 -4.99
N GLY A 338 -13.74 -10.10 -4.21
CA GLY A 338 -13.28 -11.40 -4.71
C GLY A 338 -11.90 -11.41 -5.40
N ASP A 339 -11.01 -10.48 -5.06
CA ASP A 339 -9.66 -10.34 -5.64
C ASP A 339 -8.76 -11.54 -5.29
N GLN A 340 -7.92 -11.99 -6.23
CA GLN A 340 -7.00 -13.12 -6.06
C GLN A 340 -5.89 -12.83 -5.03
N ILE A 341 -5.38 -11.59 -4.96
CA ILE A 341 -4.39 -11.22 -3.94
C ILE A 341 -5.04 -11.23 -2.56
N LEU A 342 -6.27 -10.74 -2.46
CA LEU A 342 -7.06 -10.84 -1.23
C LEU A 342 -7.32 -12.30 -0.86
N ARG A 343 -7.63 -13.19 -1.81
CA ARG A 343 -7.75 -14.64 -1.56
C ARG A 343 -6.46 -15.24 -1.02
N VAL A 344 -5.30 -14.91 -1.58
CA VAL A 344 -4.00 -15.37 -1.03
C VAL A 344 -3.76 -14.83 0.39
N LEU A 345 -4.10 -13.56 0.65
CA LEU A 345 -4.04 -12.98 1.99
C LEU A 345 -5.05 -13.63 2.95
N TRP A 346 -6.24 -14.03 2.47
CA TRP A 346 -7.30 -14.68 3.22
C TRP A 346 -7.00 -16.15 3.52
N ASP A 347 -6.47 -16.87 2.56
CA ASP A 347 -6.04 -18.26 2.73
C ASP A 347 -4.86 -18.30 3.73
N TRP A 348 -4.00 -17.28 3.74
CA TRP A 348 -3.04 -17.05 4.83
C TRP A 348 -3.70 -16.88 6.22
N VAL A 349 -4.94 -16.37 6.29
CA VAL A 349 -5.73 -16.20 7.54
C VAL A 349 -6.45 -17.47 7.98
N ALA A 350 -6.96 -18.27 7.05
CA ALA A 350 -7.83 -19.40 7.34
C ALA A 350 -7.10 -20.59 8.01
N ASP A 351 -5.78 -20.68 7.85
CA ASP A 351 -4.93 -21.77 8.36
C ASP A 351 -4.46 -21.59 9.83
N ASP A 352 -4.99 -20.64 10.62
CA ASP A 352 -4.75 -20.58 12.07
C ASP A 352 -5.88 -21.28 12.86
N PRO A 353 -5.71 -22.55 13.26
CA PRO A 353 -6.76 -23.33 13.94
C PRO A 353 -7.12 -22.82 15.34
N HIS A 354 -6.41 -21.82 15.89
CA HIS A 354 -6.63 -21.32 17.25
C HIS A 354 -7.48 -20.04 17.32
N ASN A 355 -7.80 -19.40 16.19
CA ASN A 355 -8.50 -18.11 16.24
C ASN A 355 -9.40 -17.85 15.01
N PRO A 356 -10.64 -18.37 14.97
CA PRO A 356 -11.56 -18.14 13.85
C PRO A 356 -11.94 -16.65 13.74
N PRO A 357 -12.14 -16.13 12.50
CA PRO A 357 -12.48 -14.73 12.27
C PRO A 357 -13.89 -14.44 12.78
N ASN A 358 -13.99 -13.94 14.01
CA ASN A 358 -15.25 -13.41 14.55
C ASN A 358 -15.24 -11.88 14.41
N THR A 359 -15.51 -11.43 13.18
CA THR A 359 -15.39 -10.05 12.68
C THR A 359 -16.20 -9.00 13.45
N GLN A 360 -17.18 -9.39 14.28
CA GLN A 360 -18.07 -8.45 14.97
C GLN A 360 -17.79 -8.24 16.47
N LYS A 361 -17.06 -9.14 17.15
CA LYS A 361 -16.96 -9.10 18.63
C LYS A 361 -15.67 -8.54 19.20
N ARG A 362 -14.61 -8.33 18.39
CA ARG A 362 -13.29 -7.88 18.87
C ARG A 362 -12.98 -6.39 18.71
N PHE A 363 -13.80 -5.65 17.97
CA PHE A 363 -13.72 -4.19 17.95
C PHE A 363 -14.01 -3.53 19.32
N LEU A 364 -14.66 -4.25 20.24
CA LEU A 364 -15.17 -3.74 21.52
C LEU A 364 -14.27 -4.01 22.73
N SER A 365 -13.18 -4.77 22.59
CA SER A 365 -12.21 -4.88 23.68
C SER A 365 -11.36 -3.62 23.69
N PRO A 366 -11.28 -2.88 24.82
CA PRO A 366 -10.27 -1.85 24.95
C PRO A 366 -8.91 -2.52 24.76
N GLN A 367 -8.23 -2.16 23.68
CA GLN A 367 -6.80 -2.44 23.54
C GLN A 367 -6.07 -1.76 24.70
N PRO A 368 -4.90 -2.26 25.13
CA PRO A 368 -3.98 -1.44 25.90
C PRO A 368 -3.87 -0.10 25.17
N SER A 369 -4.04 1.00 25.92
CA SER A 369 -4.05 2.37 25.41
C SER A 369 -3.05 2.54 24.28
N SER A 370 -3.47 3.10 23.14
CA SER A 370 -2.51 3.60 22.15
C SER A 370 -1.51 4.47 22.91
N PRO A 371 -0.20 4.14 22.92
CA PRO A 371 0.78 4.90 23.72
C PRO A 371 0.99 6.31 23.17
N PHE A 372 0.31 6.67 22.07
CA PHE A 372 0.57 7.87 21.32
C PHE A 372 -0.49 8.97 21.49
N ILE A 373 -1.68 8.67 22.03
CA ILE A 373 -2.72 9.67 22.31
C ILE A 373 -3.48 9.29 23.58
N THR A 374 -3.34 10.11 24.63
CA THR A 374 -4.22 10.06 25.80
C THR A 374 -5.57 10.68 25.45
N THR A 375 -6.65 10.19 26.04
CA THR A 375 -8.05 10.59 25.77
C THR A 375 -8.31 12.11 25.86
N ASP A 376 -7.40 12.88 26.46
CA ASP A 376 -7.55 14.32 26.66
C ASP A 376 -7.07 15.19 25.48
N GLU A 377 -6.34 14.64 24.49
CA GLU A 377 -5.81 15.40 23.34
C GLU A 377 -6.69 15.38 22.08
N ILE A 378 -7.76 14.57 22.05
CA ILE A 378 -8.68 14.50 20.90
C ILE A 378 -9.81 15.52 21.07
N LYS A 379 -9.52 16.81 20.86
CA LYS A 379 -10.54 17.78 20.50
C LYS A 379 -10.64 17.84 18.98
N ILE A 380 -11.55 17.04 18.44
CA ILE A 380 -12.12 17.32 17.12
C ILE A 380 -12.96 18.58 17.32
N GLU A 381 -12.48 19.73 16.85
CA GLU A 381 -13.24 20.97 16.95
C GLU A 381 -14.57 20.81 16.18
N PRO A 382 -15.72 21.12 16.80
CA PRO A 382 -17.00 21.00 16.14
C PRO A 382 -17.11 22.04 15.03
N LYS A 383 -17.81 21.65 13.95
CA LYS A 383 -18.16 22.44 12.77
C LYS A 383 -18.37 23.92 13.11
N ALA A 384 -17.57 24.80 12.49
CA ALA A 384 -18.00 26.17 12.26
C ALA A 384 -19.20 26.12 11.32
N GLU A 385 -20.40 26.29 11.86
CA GLU A 385 -21.58 26.63 11.07
C GLU A 385 -21.32 27.98 10.39
N PHE A 386 -21.11 27.96 9.08
CA PHE A 386 -21.09 29.18 8.28
C PHE A 386 -22.54 29.62 8.04
N ALA A 387 -22.93 30.70 8.71
CA ALA A 387 -24.15 31.48 8.45
C ALA A 387 -23.91 32.52 7.34
#